data_AF-A0A6P1IZP9-F1
#
_entry.id   AF-A0A6P1IZP9-F1
#
_cell.length_a   1.000
_cell.length_b   1.000
_cell.length_c   1.000
_cell.angle_alpha   90.00
_cell.angle_beta   90.00
_cell.angle_gamma   90.00
#
_symmetry.space_group_name_H-M   'P 1'
#
loop_
_entity.id
_entity.type
_entity.pdbx_description
1 polymer ?
#
loop_
_entity_poly.entity_id
_entity_poly.type
_entity_poly.pdbx_seq_one_letter_code
_entity_poly.pdbx_strand_id
1 'polypeptide(L)'
;MATSNTRTFLDDAESHDAIIDTMPERERHEYRSYAALSLEAVFPNRVMVVYDLVGGRPLNPELLKFGDISVTRIQGPIFELECGGKHFDIGLTPTRWKGRDVFLHVPQNFIFKWKGKKTPDREVQFAPHYAVLIRTRSKEHLQVDQHTYCVTLNKFSERFPEVKLRY
;
A
#
# COMPACT_ATOMS: atom_id res chain seq x y z
N MET A 1 -0.22 24.12 34.44
CA MET A 1 -0.94 23.87 33.17
C MET A 1 0.08 23.49 32.12
N ALA A 2 0.12 22.23 31.73
CA ALA A 2 0.98 21.76 30.65
C ALA A 2 0.07 21.28 29.51
N THR A 3 -0.21 22.16 28.55
CA THR A 3 -0.74 21.76 27.25
C THR A 3 0.43 21.17 26.47
N SER A 4 0.68 19.87 26.65
CA SER A 4 1.58 19.14 25.77
C SER A 4 0.96 19.17 24.36
N ASN A 5 1.66 19.80 23.42
CA ASN A 5 1.42 19.66 21.99
C ASN A 5 1.56 18.19 21.59
N THR A 6 0.48 17.41 21.73
CA THR A 6 0.40 16.01 21.27
C THR A 6 0.15 15.91 19.76
N ARG A 7 0.07 17.05 19.06
CA ARG A 7 -0.09 17.11 17.59
C ARG A 7 1.22 17.07 16.81
N THR A 8 2.37 17.41 17.39
CA THR A 8 3.62 17.62 16.62
C THR A 8 4.45 16.35 16.42
N PHE A 9 4.33 15.31 17.25
CA PHE A 9 5.06 14.06 17.03
C PHE A 9 4.44 13.19 15.90
N LEU A 10 3.14 13.38 15.64
CA LEU A 10 2.35 12.54 14.72
C LEU A 10 2.25 13.11 13.30
N ASP A 11 2.70 14.34 13.08
CA ASP A 11 2.58 15.06 11.81
C ASP A 11 3.97 15.61 11.42
N ASP A 12 4.91 14.69 11.18
CA ASP A 12 6.30 15.02 10.86
C ASP A 12 6.49 15.14 9.34
N ALA A 13 5.97 16.23 8.78
CA ALA A 13 6.10 16.55 7.36
C ALA A 13 7.56 16.69 6.92
N GLU A 14 8.42 17.19 7.81
CA GLU A 14 9.86 17.33 7.55
C GLU A 14 10.52 15.97 7.38
N SER A 15 10.26 15.02 8.29
CA SER A 15 10.74 13.64 8.13
C SER A 15 10.14 13.00 6.88
N HIS A 16 8.87 13.23 6.56
CA HIS A 16 8.28 12.69 5.34
C HIS A 16 9.03 13.18 4.10
N ASP A 17 9.23 14.49 3.98
CA ASP A 17 9.95 15.08 2.86
C ASP A 17 11.41 14.62 2.81
N ALA A 18 12.08 14.46 3.95
CA ALA A 18 13.42 13.88 4.02
C ALA A 18 13.46 12.46 3.45
N ILE A 19 12.46 11.62 3.73
CA ILE A 19 12.34 10.28 3.13
C ILE A 19 12.13 10.39 1.61
N ILE A 20 11.22 11.25 1.16
CA ILE A 20 10.98 11.47 -0.28
C ILE A 20 12.25 11.93 -1.00
N ASP A 21 13.09 12.72 -0.33
CA ASP A 21 14.32 13.24 -0.90
C ASP A 21 15.43 12.19 -1.02
N THR A 22 15.29 11.02 -0.37
CA THR A 22 16.18 9.85 -0.60
C THR A 22 15.87 9.09 -1.88
N MET A 23 14.72 9.34 -2.52
CA MET A 23 14.34 8.67 -3.76
C MET A 23 15.22 9.15 -4.93
N PRO A 24 15.48 8.29 -5.94
CA PRO A 24 16.10 8.73 -7.19
C PRO A 24 15.31 9.89 -7.82
N GLU A 25 16.00 10.86 -8.42
CA GLU A 25 15.41 12.13 -8.89
C GLU A 25 14.18 11.93 -9.78
N ARG A 26 14.26 11.01 -10.74
CA ARG A 26 13.14 10.69 -11.65
C ARG A 26 11.91 10.17 -10.88
N GLU A 27 12.12 9.24 -9.96
CA GLU A 27 11.04 8.64 -9.16
C GLU A 27 10.45 9.65 -8.19
N ARG A 28 11.29 10.50 -7.59
CA ARG A 28 10.85 11.59 -6.72
C ARG A 28 9.94 12.57 -7.44
N HIS A 29 10.31 12.97 -8.66
CA HIS A 29 9.49 13.88 -9.47
C HIS A 29 8.12 13.24 -9.81
N GLU A 30 8.12 11.97 -10.21
CA GLU A 30 6.87 11.23 -10.47
C GLU A 30 6.00 11.14 -9.21
N TYR A 31 6.56 10.73 -8.07
CA TYR A 31 5.84 10.63 -6.81
C TYR A 31 5.19 11.97 -6.43
N ARG A 32 5.95 13.08 -6.50
CA ARG A 32 5.44 14.43 -6.20
C ARG A 32 4.36 14.89 -7.18
N SER A 33 4.40 14.44 -8.43
CA SER A 33 3.38 14.77 -9.44
C SER A 33 2.02 14.08 -9.20
N TYR A 34 1.98 13.00 -8.41
CA TYR A 34 0.75 12.23 -8.18
C TYR A 34 -0.09 12.90 -7.09
N ALA A 35 -1.38 13.06 -7.33
CA ALA A 35 -2.27 13.82 -6.44
C ALA A 35 -3.10 12.94 -5.48
N ALA A 36 -3.27 11.65 -5.78
CA ALA A 36 -4.09 10.77 -4.97
C ALA A 36 -3.22 9.92 -4.04
N LEU A 37 -3.49 10.02 -2.74
CA LEU A 37 -2.88 9.19 -1.70
C LEU A 37 -4.01 8.54 -0.90
N SER A 38 -3.96 7.22 -0.75
CA SER A 38 -4.86 6.47 0.12
C SER A 38 -4.08 5.70 1.17
N LEU A 39 -4.68 5.59 2.36
CA LEU A 39 -4.19 4.78 3.46
C LEU A 39 -5.10 3.54 3.57
N GLU A 40 -4.52 2.36 3.40
CA GLU A 40 -5.24 1.10 3.42
C GLU A 40 -4.79 0.23 4.59
N ALA A 41 -5.73 -0.45 5.24
CA ALA A 41 -5.43 -1.43 6.27
C ALA A 41 -5.21 -2.81 5.64
N VAL A 42 -4.07 -3.44 5.94
CA VAL A 42 -3.65 -4.74 5.42
C VAL A 42 -3.23 -5.67 6.55
N PHE A 43 -3.07 -6.95 6.21
CA PHE A 43 -2.66 -8.04 7.09
C PHE A 43 -2.12 -9.18 6.21
N PRO A 44 -1.38 -10.16 6.76
CA PRO A 44 -0.84 -11.26 5.98
C PRO A 44 -1.91 -12.02 5.18
N ASN A 45 -1.59 -12.34 3.93
CA ASN A 45 -2.46 -12.92 2.92
C ASN A 45 -3.60 -12.01 2.44
N ARG A 46 -3.63 -10.72 2.82
CA ARG A 46 -4.51 -9.75 2.17
C ARG A 46 -4.10 -9.62 0.71
N VAL A 47 -5.07 -9.71 -0.21
CA VAL A 47 -4.83 -9.55 -1.65
C VAL A 47 -5.39 -8.21 -2.14
N MET A 48 -4.55 -7.46 -2.84
CA MET A 48 -4.93 -6.31 -3.64
C MET A 48 -4.64 -6.59 -5.12
N VAL A 49 -5.27 -5.80 -5.99
CA VAL A 49 -5.15 -5.92 -7.44
C VAL A 49 -4.62 -4.61 -7.98
N VAL A 50 -3.50 -4.65 -8.70
CA VAL A 50 -2.98 -3.52 -9.47
C VAL A 50 -3.34 -3.71 -10.94
N TYR A 51 -3.99 -2.72 -11.55
CA TYR A 51 -4.42 -2.78 -12.95
C TYR A 51 -4.33 -1.41 -13.63
N ASP A 52 -4.21 -1.40 -14.96
CA ASP A 52 -4.31 -0.19 -15.77
C ASP A 52 -5.73 -0.08 -16.27
N LEU A 53 -6.32 1.11 -16.24
CA LEU A 53 -7.62 1.33 -16.85
C LEU A 53 -7.43 1.80 -18.29
N VAL A 54 -7.96 1.06 -19.26
CA VAL A 54 -7.89 1.44 -20.69
C VAL A 54 -9.22 1.17 -21.37
N GLY A 55 -9.80 2.19 -22.00
CA GLY A 55 -11.15 2.13 -22.56
C GLY A 55 -12.21 1.71 -21.53
N GLY A 56 -12.02 2.10 -20.26
CA GLY A 56 -12.90 1.71 -19.15
C GLY A 56 -12.78 0.24 -18.70
N ARG A 57 -11.81 -0.51 -19.23
CA ARG A 57 -11.56 -1.92 -18.85
C ARG A 57 -10.24 -2.07 -18.11
N PRO A 58 -10.13 -3.02 -17.16
CA PRO A 58 -8.87 -3.28 -16.49
C PRO A 58 -7.97 -4.12 -17.38
N LEU A 59 -6.74 -3.65 -17.59
CA LEU A 59 -5.66 -4.38 -18.26
C LEU A 59 -4.53 -4.70 -17.29
N ASN A 60 -3.77 -5.74 -17.61
CA ASN A 60 -2.59 -6.19 -16.86
C ASN A 60 -2.85 -6.28 -15.34
N PRO A 61 -3.91 -6.99 -14.89
CA PRO A 61 -4.16 -7.14 -13.47
C PRO A 61 -3.06 -8.00 -12.84
N GLU A 62 -2.44 -7.48 -11.79
CA GLU A 62 -1.49 -8.22 -10.95
C GLU A 62 -2.05 -8.35 -9.55
N LEU A 63 -1.96 -9.56 -8.98
CA LEU A 63 -2.30 -9.82 -7.59
C LEU A 63 -1.09 -9.46 -6.72
N LEU A 64 -1.34 -8.59 -5.75
CA LEU A 64 -0.40 -8.24 -4.69
C LEU A 64 -0.87 -8.89 -3.40
N LYS A 65 -0.11 -9.87 -2.92
CA LYS A 65 -0.41 -10.56 -1.67
C LYS A 65 0.53 -10.04 -0.59
N PHE A 66 -0.04 -9.40 0.42
CA PHE A 66 0.72 -8.82 1.53
C PHE A 66 1.16 -9.91 2.50
N GLY A 67 2.41 -9.85 2.94
CA GLY A 67 3.00 -10.74 3.92
C GLY A 67 3.07 -10.12 5.31
N ASP A 68 4.05 -10.56 6.08
CA ASP A 68 4.31 -10.01 7.42
C ASP A 68 4.99 -8.65 7.35
N ILE A 69 4.90 -7.91 8.47
CA ILE A 69 5.63 -6.67 8.68
C ILE A 69 6.75 -6.93 9.70
N SER A 70 7.95 -6.47 9.38
CA SER A 70 9.11 -6.46 10.26
C SER A 70 9.46 -5.02 10.63
N VAL A 71 9.93 -4.79 11.85
CA VAL A 71 10.32 -3.45 12.31
C VAL A 71 11.69 -3.53 12.95
N THR A 72 12.65 -2.82 12.38
CA THR A 72 14.02 -2.75 12.90
C THR A 72 14.43 -1.31 13.18
N ARG A 73 15.42 -1.13 14.07
CA ARG A 73 15.99 0.21 14.34
C ARG A 73 16.65 0.84 13.11
N ILE A 74 17.21 0.02 12.22
CA ILE A 74 18.05 0.49 11.11
C ILE A 74 17.19 0.82 9.88
N GLN A 75 16.29 -0.08 9.51
CA GLN A 75 15.50 0.06 8.29
C GLN A 75 14.10 0.63 8.54
N GLY A 76 13.68 0.69 9.81
CA GLY A 76 12.31 1.02 10.16
C GLY A 76 11.34 -0.14 9.85
N PRO A 77 10.05 0.16 9.64
CA PRO A 77 9.05 -0.82 9.26
C PRO A 77 9.15 -1.20 7.77
N ILE A 78 9.13 -2.49 7.49
CA ILE A 78 9.11 -3.08 6.14
C ILE A 78 8.03 -4.16 6.12
N PHE A 79 7.17 -4.17 5.10
CA PHE A 79 6.31 -5.31 4.82
C PHE A 79 6.76 -6.07 3.59
N GLU A 80 6.52 -7.38 3.63
CA GLU A 80 6.73 -8.26 2.49
C GLU A 80 5.51 -8.21 1.55
N LEU A 81 5.77 -8.25 0.25
CA LEU A 81 4.76 -8.27 -0.80
C LEU A 81 5.11 -9.37 -1.81
N GLU A 82 4.16 -10.26 -2.07
CA GLU A 82 4.29 -11.34 -3.05
C GLU A 82 3.49 -10.98 -4.31
N CYS A 83 4.12 -11.12 -5.48
CA CYS A 83 3.45 -10.99 -6.78
C CYS A 83 4.04 -11.95 -7.80
N GLY A 84 3.23 -12.87 -8.32
CA GLY A 84 3.66 -13.86 -9.32
C GLY A 84 4.78 -14.77 -8.84
N GLY A 85 4.74 -15.18 -7.56
CA GLY A 85 5.76 -16.03 -6.92
C GLY A 85 7.09 -15.32 -6.61
N LYS A 86 7.17 -13.99 -6.81
CA LYS A 86 8.32 -13.18 -6.40
C LYS A 86 7.98 -12.35 -5.17
N HIS A 87 8.97 -12.22 -4.29
CA HIS A 87 8.87 -11.46 -3.04
C HIS A 87 9.56 -10.10 -3.19
N PHE A 88 8.95 -9.08 -2.60
CA PHE A 88 9.40 -7.69 -2.62
C PHE A 88 9.27 -7.10 -1.22
N ASP A 89 10.29 -6.36 -0.78
CA ASP A 89 10.25 -5.63 0.48
C ASP A 89 9.86 -4.18 0.23
N ILE A 90 8.83 -3.71 0.94
CA ILE A 90 8.34 -2.34 0.83
C ILE A 90 8.48 -1.66 2.21
N GLY A 91 9.33 -0.64 2.26
CA GLY A 91 9.64 0.11 3.47
C GLY A 91 9.01 1.50 3.50
N LEU A 92 9.64 2.41 4.24
CA LEU A 92 9.22 3.81 4.37
C LEU A 92 9.42 4.62 3.09
N THR A 93 10.49 4.37 2.33
CA THR A 93 10.77 5.04 1.06
C THR A 93 9.78 4.56 -0.01
N PRO A 94 9.03 5.48 -0.67
CA PRO A 94 8.12 5.13 -1.75
C PRO A 94 8.78 4.31 -2.85
N THR A 95 8.16 3.19 -3.15
CA THR A 95 8.60 2.27 -4.21
C THR A 95 7.58 2.28 -5.33
N ARG A 96 8.00 2.68 -6.54
CA ARG A 96 7.15 2.60 -7.74
C ARG A 96 6.97 1.15 -8.13
N TRP A 97 5.71 0.73 -8.27
CA TRP A 97 5.42 -0.66 -8.56
C TRP A 97 5.74 -1.01 -10.01
N LYS A 98 6.88 -1.68 -10.25
CA LYS A 98 7.32 -2.17 -11.57
C LYS A 98 7.20 -1.12 -12.69
N GLY A 99 7.47 0.16 -12.38
CA GLY A 99 7.37 1.28 -13.32
C GLY A 99 5.96 1.76 -13.68
N ARG A 100 4.91 1.24 -13.02
CA ARG A 100 3.51 1.66 -13.21
C ARG A 100 3.19 2.94 -12.42
N ASP A 101 2.03 3.53 -12.68
CA ASP A 101 1.60 4.80 -12.06
C ASP A 101 1.04 4.62 -10.64
N VAL A 102 1.75 3.83 -9.82
CA VAL A 102 1.43 3.58 -8.43
C VAL A 102 2.69 3.42 -7.59
N PHE A 103 2.73 4.08 -6.44
CA PHE A 103 3.74 3.92 -5.41
C PHE A 103 3.15 3.25 -4.18
N LEU A 104 3.94 2.39 -3.56
CA LEU A 104 3.65 1.73 -2.29
C LEU A 104 4.70 2.11 -1.27
N HIS A 105 4.29 2.38 -0.04
CA HIS A 105 5.18 2.48 1.11
C HIS A 105 4.45 2.35 2.44
N VAL A 106 5.22 2.17 3.49
CA VAL A 106 4.74 2.23 4.86
C VAL A 106 4.57 3.70 5.27
N PRO A 107 3.41 4.09 5.84
CA PRO A 107 3.27 5.40 6.48
C PRO A 107 4.28 5.56 7.62
N GLN A 108 4.85 6.75 7.78
CA GLN A 108 5.74 7.03 8.92
C GLN A 108 5.03 6.85 10.26
N ASN A 109 3.75 7.20 10.31
CA ASN A 109 2.93 7.13 11.51
C ASN A 109 1.74 6.22 11.28
N PHE A 110 1.71 5.08 11.99
CA PHE A 110 0.56 4.18 12.00
C PHE A 110 0.46 3.40 13.32
N ILE A 111 -0.75 2.93 13.60
CA ILE A 111 -1.01 2.04 14.73
C ILE A 111 -0.95 0.61 14.24
N PHE A 112 0.02 -0.14 14.76
CA PHE A 112 0.10 -1.56 14.60
C PHE A 112 -0.83 -2.28 15.59
N LYS A 113 -1.61 -3.26 15.10
CA LYS A 113 -2.54 -4.02 15.95
C LYS A 113 -2.39 -5.51 15.72
N TRP A 114 -2.34 -6.30 16.78
CA TRP A 114 -2.51 -7.75 16.70
C TRP A 114 -4.00 -8.08 16.73
N LYS A 115 -4.47 -8.88 15.76
CA LYS A 115 -5.86 -9.35 15.74
C LYS A 115 -5.88 -10.87 15.87
N GLY A 116 -6.51 -11.36 16.93
CA GLY A 116 -6.79 -12.79 17.10
C GLY A 116 -7.98 -13.20 16.23
N LYS A 117 -7.83 -14.31 15.49
CA LYS A 117 -8.91 -14.98 14.78
C LYS A 117 -8.98 -16.43 15.26
N LYS A 118 -10.20 -16.87 15.60
CA LYS A 118 -10.42 -18.25 16.00
C LYS A 118 -10.34 -19.15 14.77
N THR A 119 -9.54 -20.21 14.85
CA THR A 119 -9.41 -21.22 13.79
C THR A 119 -10.51 -22.30 13.94
N PRO A 120 -10.75 -23.13 12.90
CA PRO A 120 -11.65 -24.28 13.00
C PRO A 120 -11.30 -25.22 14.17
N ASP A 121 -10.00 -25.35 14.48
CA ASP A 121 -9.46 -26.20 15.54
C ASP A 121 -9.58 -25.59 16.95
N ARG A 122 -10.35 -24.50 17.10
CA ARG A 122 -10.57 -23.74 18.34
C ARG A 122 -9.35 -23.03 18.91
N GLU A 123 -8.25 -22.96 18.16
CA GLU A 123 -7.09 -22.14 18.51
C GLU A 123 -7.31 -20.67 18.14
N VAL A 124 -6.51 -19.78 18.73
CA VAL A 124 -6.51 -18.36 18.36
C VAL A 124 -5.21 -18.06 17.64
N GLN A 125 -5.31 -17.78 16.35
CA GLN A 125 -4.18 -17.31 15.56
C GLN A 125 -4.17 -15.77 15.59
N PHE A 126 -3.05 -15.18 15.99
CA PHE A 126 -2.85 -13.73 15.92
C PHE A 126 -2.19 -13.36 14.61
N ALA A 127 -2.72 -12.33 13.94
CA ALA A 127 -2.14 -11.76 12.75
C ALA A 127 -1.82 -10.26 12.96
N PRO A 128 -0.71 -9.78 12.40
CA PRO A 128 -0.41 -8.36 12.38
C PRO A 128 -1.36 -7.62 11.44
N HIS A 129 -1.97 -6.55 11.92
CA HIS A 129 -2.70 -5.59 11.11
C HIS A 129 -1.91 -4.27 11.09
N TYR A 130 -1.61 -3.81 9.89
CA TYR A 130 -0.81 -2.62 9.65
C TYR A 130 -1.38 -1.80 8.50
N ALA A 131 -0.88 -0.57 8.33
CA ALA A 131 -1.33 0.33 7.29
C ALA A 131 -0.30 0.44 6.17
N VAL A 132 -0.78 0.67 4.96
CA VAL A 132 0.04 0.91 3.76
C VAL A 132 -0.47 2.16 3.06
N LEU A 133 0.46 2.97 2.57
CA LEU A 133 0.17 4.11 1.72
C LEU A 133 0.27 3.70 0.25
N ILE A 134 -0.75 4.08 -0.50
CA ILE A 134 -0.84 3.85 -1.94
C ILE A 134 -1.00 5.22 -2.59
N ARG A 135 -0.01 5.62 -3.38
CA ARG A 135 -0.06 6.88 -4.14
C ARG A 135 -0.27 6.60 -5.62
N THR A 136 -1.28 7.21 -6.22
CA THR A 136 -1.63 7.06 -7.64
C THR A 136 -1.84 8.43 -8.29
N ARG A 137 -1.82 8.49 -9.62
CA ARG A 137 -2.08 9.73 -10.36
C ARG A 137 -3.48 10.31 -10.11
N SER A 138 -4.48 9.45 -9.97
CA SER A 138 -5.88 9.85 -9.79
C SER A 138 -6.59 9.00 -8.75
N LYS A 139 -7.64 9.57 -8.13
CA LYS A 139 -8.50 8.86 -7.19
C LYS A 139 -9.26 7.74 -7.90
N GLU A 140 -9.40 6.59 -7.24
CA GLU A 140 -10.06 5.39 -7.77
C GLU A 140 -11.44 5.68 -8.39
N HIS A 141 -12.27 6.48 -7.72
CA HIS A 141 -13.64 6.78 -8.15
C HIS A 141 -13.72 7.71 -9.38
N LEU A 142 -12.63 8.39 -9.75
CA LEU A 142 -12.60 9.24 -10.94
C LEU A 142 -12.40 8.42 -12.22
N GLN A 143 -11.81 7.22 -12.11
CA GLN A 143 -11.66 6.28 -13.23
C GLN A 143 -11.08 6.91 -14.51
N VAL A 144 -10.00 7.67 -14.34
CA VAL A 144 -9.28 8.29 -15.44
C VAL A 144 -8.60 7.20 -16.26
N ASP A 145 -8.86 7.21 -17.57
CA ASP A 145 -8.26 6.26 -18.51
C ASP A 145 -6.74 6.43 -18.55
N GLN A 146 -6.03 5.36 -18.92
CA GLN A 146 -4.57 5.25 -18.97
C GLN A 146 -3.86 5.38 -17.62
N HIS A 147 -4.59 5.39 -16.50
CA HIS A 147 -4.00 5.40 -15.16
C HIS A 147 -3.95 4.01 -14.54
N THR A 148 -2.96 3.79 -13.68
CA THR A 148 -2.86 2.59 -12.84
C THR A 148 -3.59 2.80 -11.50
N TYR A 149 -4.30 1.77 -11.05
CA TYR A 149 -4.99 1.71 -9.77
C TYR A 149 -4.54 0.50 -8.95
N CYS A 150 -4.57 0.61 -7.63
CA CYS A 150 -4.40 -0.50 -6.70
C CYS A 150 -5.60 -0.54 -5.75
N VAL A 151 -6.35 -1.63 -5.77
CA VAL A 151 -7.61 -1.76 -5.01
C VAL A 151 -7.69 -3.12 -4.34
N THR A 152 -8.60 -3.28 -3.38
CA THR A 152 -8.83 -4.60 -2.77
C THR A 152 -9.45 -5.55 -3.80
N LEU A 153 -9.19 -6.85 -3.66
CA LEU A 153 -9.77 -7.88 -4.53
C LEU A 153 -11.31 -7.81 -4.61
N ASN A 154 -11.98 -7.50 -3.50
CA ASN A 154 -13.43 -7.36 -3.46
C ASN A 154 -13.90 -6.17 -4.29
N LYS A 155 -13.30 -4.98 -4.08
CA LYS A 155 -13.60 -3.78 -4.89
C LYS A 155 -13.37 -4.02 -6.38
N PHE A 156 -12.30 -4.74 -6.73
CA PHE A 156 -12.02 -5.11 -8.12
C PHE A 156 -13.12 -6.00 -8.69
N SER A 157 -13.47 -7.09 -7.98
CA SER A 157 -14.47 -8.06 -8.43
C SER A 157 -15.88 -7.47 -8.52
N GLU A 158 -16.23 -6.56 -7.61
CA GLU A 158 -17.51 -5.82 -7.66
C GLU A 158 -17.60 -4.92 -8.89
N ARG A 159 -16.48 -4.32 -9.28
CA ARG A 159 -16.42 -3.37 -10.40
C ARG A 159 -16.28 -4.03 -11.76
N PHE A 160 -15.54 -5.15 -11.83
CA PHE A 160 -15.25 -5.88 -13.07
C PHE A 160 -15.59 -7.37 -12.91
N PRO A 161 -16.87 -7.72 -12.69
CA PRO A 161 -17.29 -9.09 -12.39
C PRO A 161 -17.00 -10.09 -13.52
N GLU A 162 -16.85 -9.61 -14.75
CA GLU A 162 -16.51 -10.40 -15.93
C GLU A 162 -15.03 -10.81 -15.99
N VAL A 163 -14.15 -10.14 -15.23
CA VAL A 163 -12.71 -10.35 -15.28
C VAL A 163 -12.30 -11.42 -14.28
N LYS A 164 -11.98 -12.61 -14.79
CA LYS A 164 -11.52 -13.73 -13.97
C LYS A 164 -10.02 -13.60 -13.67
N LEU A 165 -9.69 -13.31 -12.42
CA LEU A 165 -8.32 -13.33 -11.90
C LEU A 165 -7.88 -14.79 -11.66
N ARG A 166 -6.67 -15.14 -12.09
CA ARG A 166 -6.07 -16.46 -11.83
C ARG A 166 -5.11 -16.31 -10.64
N TYR A 167 -5.25 -17.22 -9.66
CA TYR A 167 -4.38 -17.32 -8.47
C TYR A 167 -3.26 -18.33 -8.72
#